data_AF-A0A834SYX8-F1
#
_entry.id   AF-A0A834SYX8-F1
#
_cell.length_a   1.000
_cell.length_b   1.000
_cell.length_c   1.000
_cell.angle_alpha   90.00
_cell.angle_beta   90.00
_cell.angle_gamma   90.00
#
_symmetry.space_group_name_H-M   'P 1'
#
loop_
_entity.id
_entity.type
_entity.pdbx_description
1 polymer ?
#
loop_
_entity_poly.entity_id
_entity_poly.type
_entity_poly.pdbx_seq_one_letter_code
_entity_poly.pdbx_strand_id
1 'polypeptide(L)'
;MANATDDWSQYGISLEEKDKLVGEVIRYMLFKTHQNSGCPIKRAELTQLVTKNYHQRHLSALMINEAKEKLSSIFGYEMRELQRSQPSSKNQTQLSQQSVADSKSYVLISQLPPSVYKKYVIDVNSAHLTGFTFVIVSIVHLAGGKIPEESLFSHMRRMGLSENEESHPILGNIKLALELLVQQR
;
A
#
# COMPACT_ATOMS: atom_id res chain seq x y z
N MET A 1 23.91 -16.39 26.74
CA MET A 1 23.91 -16.30 25.27
C MET A 1 24.18 -14.85 24.93
N ALA A 2 25.28 -14.56 24.23
CA ALA A 2 25.78 -13.21 24.06
C ALA A 2 24.82 -12.37 23.20
N ASN A 3 24.25 -11.31 23.78
CA ASN A 3 23.57 -10.28 23.01
C ASN A 3 24.59 -9.68 22.05
N ALA A 4 24.30 -9.74 20.75
CA ALA A 4 24.96 -8.88 19.79
C ALA A 4 24.72 -7.44 20.26
N THR A 5 25.74 -6.82 20.87
CA THR A 5 25.80 -5.39 21.01
C THR A 5 25.86 -4.85 19.59
N ASP A 6 24.69 -4.54 19.03
CA ASP A 6 24.58 -3.89 17.73
C ASP A 6 25.42 -2.61 17.79
N ASP A 7 26.57 -2.64 17.12
CA ASP A 7 27.58 -1.61 17.20
C ASP A 7 27.18 -0.42 16.30
N TRP A 8 26.10 0.26 16.69
CA TRP A 8 25.56 1.46 16.02
C TRP A 8 26.54 2.65 16.04
N SER A 9 27.58 2.54 16.86
CA SER A 9 28.78 3.38 16.89
C SER A 9 29.37 3.61 15.51
N GLN A 10 29.33 2.58 14.65
CA GLN A 10 29.86 2.63 13.28
C GLN A 10 29.11 3.61 12.37
N TYR A 11 27.86 3.91 12.71
CA TYR A 11 27.04 4.90 12.01
C TYR A 11 27.05 6.27 12.69
N GLY A 12 27.71 6.40 13.85
CA GLY A 12 27.79 7.64 14.62
C GLY A 12 26.46 8.07 15.24
N ILE A 13 25.58 7.12 15.56
CA ILE A 13 24.19 7.37 16.00
C ILE A 13 23.98 6.79 17.39
N SER A 14 23.35 7.57 18.28
CA SER A 14 22.98 7.11 19.62
C SER A 14 21.77 6.17 19.57
N LEU A 15 21.56 5.40 20.64
CA LEU A 15 20.39 4.52 20.73
C LEU A 15 19.07 5.30 20.68
N GLU A 16 19.00 6.45 21.35
CA GLU A 16 17.83 7.34 21.37
C GLU A 16 17.54 7.88 19.97
N GLU A 17 18.59 8.20 19.22
CA GLU A 17 18.46 8.74 17.88
C GLU A 17 18.05 7.67 16.86
N LYS A 18 18.55 6.44 17.00
CA LYS A 18 18.00 5.27 16.30
C LYS A 18 16.50 5.15 16.56
N ASP A 19 16.09 5.10 17.83
CA ASP A 19 14.68 4.90 18.19
C ASP A 19 13.78 6.03 17.67
N LYS A 20 14.29 7.27 17.65
CA LYS A 20 13.60 8.41 17.04
C LYS A 20 13.35 8.20 15.55
N LEU A 21 14.37 7.80 14.78
CA LEU A 21 14.26 7.57 13.34
C LEU A 21 13.32 6.41 13.01
N VAL A 22 13.44 5.30 13.74
CA VAL A 22 12.53 4.14 13.62
C VAL A 22 11.09 4.57 13.91
N GLY A 23 10.87 5.33 14.99
CA GLY A 23 9.56 5.87 15.33
C GLY A 23 9.00 6.80 14.24
N GLU A 24 9.84 7.57 13.56
CA GLU A 24 9.41 8.41 12.44
C GLU A 24 8.95 7.59 11.24
N VAL A 25 9.67 6.52 10.89
CA VAL A 25 9.27 5.57 9.83
C VAL A 25 7.94 4.89 10.18
N ILE A 26 7.78 4.43 11.42
CA ILE A 26 6.53 3.77 11.89
C ILE A 26 5.36 4.74 11.79
N ARG A 27 5.48 5.95 12.36
CA ARG A 27 4.42 6.96 12.32
C ARG A 27 4.06 7.31 10.88
N TYR A 28 5.07 7.51 10.03
CA TYR A 28 4.83 7.80 8.62
C TYR A 28 4.05 6.68 7.93
N MET A 29 4.46 5.42 8.11
CA MET A 29 3.75 4.28 7.53
C MET A 29 2.30 4.21 7.99
N LEU A 30 2.03 4.34 9.29
CA LEU A 30 0.68 4.30 9.85
C LEU A 30 -0.20 5.42 9.31
N PHE A 31 0.27 6.67 9.39
CA PHE A 31 -0.52 7.83 8.96
C PHE A 31 -0.69 7.88 7.45
N LYS A 32 0.34 7.56 6.67
CA LYS A 32 0.27 7.60 5.22
C LYS A 32 -0.60 6.48 4.66
N THR A 33 -0.59 5.30 5.29
CA THR A 33 -1.52 4.20 4.96
C THR A 33 -2.97 4.64 5.19
N HIS A 34 -3.26 5.29 6.32
CA HIS A 34 -4.62 5.79 6.60
C HIS A 34 -5.03 6.93 5.66
N GLN A 35 -4.14 7.90 5.42
CA GLN A 35 -4.40 9.05 4.54
C GLN A 35 -4.67 8.63 3.09
N ASN A 36 -3.94 7.64 2.59
CA ASN A 36 -3.99 7.21 1.19
C ASN A 36 -4.77 5.90 1.00
N SER A 37 -5.73 5.57 1.87
CA SER A 37 -6.59 4.40 1.73
C SER A 37 -5.85 3.07 1.49
N GLY A 38 -4.69 2.88 2.14
CA GLY A 38 -3.88 1.67 2.01
C GLY A 38 -2.96 1.60 0.78
N CYS A 39 -2.81 2.69 0.02
CA CYS A 39 -1.94 2.70 -1.16
C CYS A 39 -0.47 2.40 -0.81
N PRO A 40 0.27 1.71 -1.71
CA PRO A 40 1.69 1.44 -1.51
C PRO A 40 2.52 2.72 -1.36
N ILE A 41 3.38 2.74 -0.34
CA ILE A 41 4.30 3.85 -0.03
C ILE A 41 5.66 3.55 -0.64
N LYS A 42 6.24 4.48 -1.40
CA LYS A 42 7.52 4.23 -2.08
C LYS A 42 8.66 4.12 -1.08
N ARG A 43 9.63 3.25 -1.36
CA ARG A 43 10.87 3.14 -0.56
C ARG A 43 11.64 4.46 -0.51
N ALA A 44 11.62 5.22 -1.60
CA ALA A 44 12.29 6.52 -1.67
C ALA A 44 11.75 7.51 -0.61
N GLU A 45 10.43 7.52 -0.37
CA GLU A 45 9.79 8.39 0.64
C GLU A 45 10.28 8.03 2.04
N LEU A 46 10.33 6.73 2.37
CA LEU A 46 10.84 6.26 3.66
C LEU A 46 12.35 6.51 3.83
N THR A 47 13.11 6.35 2.74
CA THR A 47 14.55 6.62 2.72
C THR A 47 14.79 8.09 3.02
N GLN A 48 14.02 8.99 2.42
CA GLN A 48 14.13 10.43 2.64
C GLN A 48 13.88 10.84 4.09
N LEU A 49 12.99 10.16 4.83
CA LEU A 49 12.79 10.43 6.27
C LEU A 49 14.10 10.27 7.05
N VAL A 50 14.83 9.19 6.76
CA VAL A 50 16.09 8.87 7.42
C VAL A 50 17.23 9.74 6.88
N THR A 51 17.28 9.98 5.56
CA THR A 51 18.44 10.64 4.95
C THR A 51 18.44 12.15 5.03
N LYS A 52 17.37 12.79 5.55
CA LYS A 52 17.35 14.24 5.81
C LYS A 52 18.51 14.69 6.67
N ASN A 53 18.88 13.86 7.65
CA ASN A 53 19.96 14.16 8.60
C ASN A 53 21.20 13.28 8.39
N TYR A 54 21.14 12.27 7.50
CA TYR A 54 22.19 11.27 7.31
C TYR A 54 22.38 10.90 5.84
N HIS A 55 23.61 10.93 5.34
CA HIS A 55 23.88 10.64 3.92
C HIS A 55 24.07 9.15 3.60
N GLN A 56 23.90 8.26 4.58
CA GLN A 56 24.20 6.83 4.44
C GLN A 56 22.96 6.01 4.05
N ARG A 57 22.95 5.47 2.83
CA ARG A 57 21.85 4.60 2.33
C ARG A 57 21.64 3.32 3.15
N HIS A 58 22.71 2.78 3.74
CA HIS A 58 22.62 1.54 4.53
C HIS A 58 21.80 1.75 5.80
N LEU A 59 21.92 2.92 6.42
CA LEU A 59 21.17 3.29 7.62
C LEU A 59 19.66 3.22 7.37
N SER A 60 19.18 3.76 6.24
CA SER A 60 17.76 3.73 5.89
C SER A 60 17.21 2.30 5.78
N ALA A 61 18.01 1.36 5.24
CA ALA A 61 17.59 -0.04 5.16
C ALA A 61 17.45 -0.67 6.55
N LEU A 62 18.40 -0.39 7.47
CA LEU A 62 18.35 -0.86 8.85
C LEU A 62 17.14 -0.27 9.61
N MET A 63 16.90 1.04 9.48
CA MET A 63 15.76 1.69 10.15
C MET A 63 14.42 1.15 9.63
N ILE A 64 14.30 0.91 8.31
CA ILE A 64 13.10 0.29 7.73
C ILE A 64 12.92 -1.14 8.25
N ASN A 65 13.99 -1.94 8.33
CA ASN A 65 13.88 -3.32 8.84
C ASN A 65 13.48 -3.35 10.32
N GLU A 66 14.10 -2.51 11.15
CA GLU A 66 13.70 -2.36 12.56
C GLU A 66 12.23 -1.91 12.69
N ALA A 67 11.80 -0.97 11.85
CA ALA A 67 10.40 -0.53 11.81
C ALA A 67 9.44 -1.67 11.44
N LYS A 68 9.81 -2.56 10.49
CA LYS A 68 9.02 -3.75 10.15
C LYS A 68 8.82 -4.66 11.37
N GLU A 69 9.90 -4.95 12.10
CA GLU A 69 9.87 -5.80 13.29
C GLU A 69 9.01 -5.18 14.41
N LYS A 70 9.16 -3.88 14.67
CA LYS A 70 8.34 -3.17 15.67
C LYS A 70 6.87 -3.06 15.24
N LEU A 71 6.58 -2.86 13.96
CA LEU A 71 5.20 -2.87 13.44
C LEU A 71 4.52 -4.22 13.65
N SER A 72 5.24 -5.32 13.44
CA SER A 72 4.69 -6.66 13.66
C SER A 72 4.52 -6.97 15.16
N SER A 73 5.58 -6.79 15.95
CA SER A 73 5.60 -7.17 17.36
C SER A 73 4.72 -6.31 18.27
N ILE A 74 4.60 -5.01 17.99
CA ILE A 74 3.87 -4.05 18.85
C ILE A 74 2.47 -3.77 18.31
N PHE A 75 2.34 -3.57 17.00
CA PHE A 75 1.08 -3.10 16.40
C PHE A 75 0.29 -4.20 15.68
N GLY A 76 0.88 -5.40 15.50
CA GLY A 76 0.23 -6.48 14.76
C GLY A 76 0.06 -6.16 13.27
N TYR A 77 0.99 -5.41 12.68
CA TYR A 77 1.03 -5.13 11.23
C TYR A 77 2.26 -5.75 10.58
N GLU A 78 2.05 -6.43 9.45
CA GLU A 78 3.12 -6.80 8.53
C GLU A 78 3.37 -5.64 7.56
N MET A 79 4.59 -5.12 7.54
CA MET A 79 5.02 -4.19 6.51
C MET A 79 5.68 -4.95 5.35
N ARG A 80 4.87 -5.24 4.32
CA ARG A 80 5.27 -6.06 3.18
C ARG A 80 5.88 -5.23 2.06
N GLU A 81 7.02 -5.68 1.54
CA GLU A 81 7.65 -5.11 0.37
C GLU A 81 6.99 -5.61 -0.92
N LEU A 82 6.63 -4.68 -1.80
CA LEU A 82 6.13 -4.92 -3.13
C LEU A 82 7.19 -4.51 -4.14
N GLN A 83 7.50 -5.41 -5.07
CA GLN A 83 8.24 -5.07 -6.28
C GLN A 83 7.22 -4.70 -7.36
N ARG A 84 7.34 -3.50 -7.92
CA ARG A 84 6.49 -3.10 -9.04
C ARG A 84 6.87 -3.97 -10.24
N SER A 85 6.01 -4.92 -10.61
CA SER A 85 6.13 -5.62 -11.89
C SER A 85 5.97 -4.58 -13.00
N GLN A 86 7.06 -4.23 -13.68
CA GLN A 86 6.92 -3.47 -14.91
C GLN A 86 6.17 -4.35 -15.93
N PRO A 87 5.20 -3.80 -16.69
CA PRO A 87 4.65 -4.53 -17.82
C PRO A 87 5.81 -4.91 -18.73
N SER A 88 5.95 -6.20 -19.01
CA SER A 88 6.96 -6.73 -19.92
C SER A 88 6.65 -6.24 -21.34
N SER A 89 7.00 -4.99 -21.62
CA SER A 89 7.12 -4.52 -22.99
C SER A 89 8.32 -5.25 -23.58
N LYS A 90 8.12 -6.00 -24.67
CA LYS A 90 9.14 -6.82 -25.34
C LYS A 90 10.34 -6.03 -25.88
N ASN A 91 10.49 -4.73 -25.58
CA ASN A 91 11.49 -3.84 -26.14
C ASN A 91 12.20 -2.95 -25.09
N GLN A 92 12.81 -3.52 -24.05
CA GLN A 92 13.81 -2.76 -23.28
C GLN A 92 15.10 -3.55 -23.07
N THR A 93 15.97 -3.37 -24.06
CA THR A 93 17.43 -3.28 -23.96
C THR A 93 17.87 -2.62 -22.65
N GLN A 94 18.71 -3.34 -21.90
CA GLN A 94 19.70 -2.83 -20.93
C GLN A 94 19.35 -1.53 -20.18
N LEU A 95 18.48 -1.62 -19.17
CA LEU A 95 18.39 -0.58 -18.14
C LEU A 95 19.05 -1.08 -16.85
N SER A 96 20.05 -0.31 -16.44
CA SER A 96 20.94 -0.45 -15.29
C SER A 96 20.26 -0.98 -14.01
N GLN A 97 21.00 -1.85 -13.30
CA GLN A 97 20.63 -2.43 -11.99
C GLN A 97 20.22 -1.39 -10.92
N GLN A 98 20.53 -0.10 -11.11
CA GLN A 98 20.08 0.99 -10.24
C GLN A 98 18.57 1.27 -10.29
N SER A 99 17.89 1.01 -11.41
CA SER A 99 16.46 1.32 -11.57
C SER A 99 15.50 0.39 -10.79
N VAL A 100 15.98 -0.80 -10.40
CA VAL A 100 15.17 -1.82 -9.70
C VAL A 100 14.98 -1.48 -8.22
N ALA A 101 15.96 -0.81 -7.59
CA ALA A 101 15.88 -0.42 -6.18
C ALA A 101 14.84 0.68 -5.92
N ASP A 102 14.64 1.60 -6.88
CA ASP A 102 13.65 2.70 -6.80
C ASP A 102 12.22 2.27 -7.12
N SER A 103 12.04 1.01 -7.55
CA SER A 103 10.72 0.45 -7.87
C SER A 103 10.02 -0.20 -6.66
N LYS A 104 10.69 -0.23 -5.50
CA LYS A 104 10.17 -0.87 -4.29
C LYS A 104 9.16 0.01 -3.58
N SER A 105 8.07 -0.59 -3.14
CA SER A 105 7.04 0.06 -2.32
C SER A 105 6.64 -0.84 -1.16
N TYR A 106 5.97 -0.29 -0.16
CA TYR A 106 5.56 -1.00 1.03
C TYR A 106 4.07 -0.82 1.29
N VAL A 107 3.43 -1.86 1.79
CA VAL A 107 2.04 -1.84 2.28
C VAL A 107 1.98 -2.38 3.71
N LEU A 108 1.03 -1.89 4.49
CA LEU A 108 0.70 -2.46 5.79
C LEU A 108 -0.44 -3.46 5.66
N ILE A 109 -0.25 -4.64 6.24
CA ILE A 109 -1.23 -5.73 6.25
C ILE A 109 -1.49 -6.09 7.71
N SER A 110 -2.75 -6.10 8.12
CA SER A 110 -3.11 -6.51 9.47
C SER A 110 -2.79 -8.00 9.67
N GLN A 111 -2.12 -8.33 10.77
CA GLN A 111 -1.86 -9.71 11.19
C GLN A 111 -2.98 -10.26 12.10
N LEU A 112 -4.08 -9.52 12.27
CA LEU A 112 -5.21 -10.00 13.04
C LEU A 112 -5.83 -11.23 12.37
N PRO A 113 -6.28 -12.23 13.16
CA PRO A 113 -7.03 -13.36 12.62
C PRO A 113 -8.25 -12.87 11.83
N PRO A 114 -8.61 -13.50 10.69
CA PRO A 114 -9.70 -13.02 9.83
C PRO A 114 -11.04 -12.83 10.53
N SER A 115 -11.34 -13.69 11.52
CA SER A 115 -12.56 -13.58 12.35
C SER A 115 -12.59 -12.31 13.20
N VAL A 116 -11.45 -11.92 13.76
CA VAL A 116 -11.28 -10.71 14.58
C VAL A 116 -11.32 -9.48 13.67
N TYR A 117 -10.58 -9.50 12.57
CA TYR A 117 -10.55 -8.41 11.60
C TYR A 117 -11.97 -8.10 11.07
N LYS A 118 -12.73 -9.13 10.70
CA LYS A 118 -14.11 -8.97 10.24
C LYS A 118 -15.03 -8.37 11.31
N LYS A 119 -14.82 -8.71 12.58
CA LYS A 119 -15.69 -8.27 13.68
C LYS A 119 -15.41 -6.83 14.11
N TYR A 120 -14.15 -6.40 14.08
CA TYR A 120 -13.73 -5.15 14.70
C TYR A 120 -13.20 -4.09 13.73
N VAL A 121 -12.81 -4.47 12.51
CA VAL A 121 -12.18 -3.56 11.54
C VAL A 121 -13.06 -3.32 10.32
N ILE A 122 -13.75 -4.35 9.81
CA ILE A 122 -14.63 -4.18 8.66
C ILE A 122 -15.86 -3.38 9.07
N ASP A 123 -16.01 -2.19 8.48
CA ASP A 123 -17.26 -1.45 8.56
C ASP A 123 -18.29 -2.06 7.60
N VAL A 124 -19.35 -2.63 8.17
CA VAL A 124 -20.45 -3.26 7.43
C VAL A 124 -21.11 -2.26 6.48
N ASN A 125 -21.09 -0.97 6.83
CA ASN A 125 -21.67 0.08 6.00
C ASN A 125 -20.80 0.45 4.79
N SER A 126 -19.54 0.03 4.71
CA SER A 126 -18.67 0.28 3.55
C SER A 126 -18.38 -0.98 2.72
N ALA A 127 -18.75 -2.16 3.24
CA ALA A 127 -18.44 -3.45 2.62
C ALA A 127 -19.01 -3.59 1.20
N HIS A 128 -20.17 -2.99 0.91
CA HIS A 128 -20.77 -3.00 -0.41
C HIS A 128 -19.93 -2.23 -1.44
N LEU A 129 -19.31 -1.12 -1.02
CA LEU A 129 -18.42 -0.33 -1.85
C LEU A 129 -17.14 -1.10 -2.16
N THR A 130 -16.55 -1.78 -1.15
CA THR A 130 -15.39 -2.65 -1.35
C THR A 130 -15.68 -3.79 -2.33
N GLY A 131 -16.84 -4.44 -2.20
CA GLY A 131 -17.27 -5.47 -3.14
C GLY A 131 -17.44 -4.93 -4.55
N PHE A 132 -18.05 -3.75 -4.69
CA PHE A 132 -18.16 -3.05 -5.97
C PHE A 132 -16.79 -2.73 -6.57
N THR A 133 -15.86 -2.17 -5.79
CA THR A 133 -14.47 -1.91 -6.23
C THR A 133 -13.80 -3.19 -6.74
N PHE A 134 -13.95 -4.30 -6.03
CA PHE A 134 -13.36 -5.58 -6.42
C PHE A 134 -13.87 -6.05 -7.77
N VAL A 135 -15.17 -5.93 -8.02
CA VAL A 135 -15.78 -6.27 -9.30
C VAL A 135 -15.23 -5.38 -10.42
N ILE A 136 -15.21 -4.06 -10.23
CA ILE A 136 -14.69 -3.11 -11.25
C ILE A 136 -13.22 -3.40 -11.56
N VAL A 137 -12.38 -3.56 -10.54
CA VAL A 137 -10.95 -3.87 -10.71
C VAL A 137 -10.77 -5.22 -11.40
N SER A 138 -11.60 -6.22 -11.10
CA SER A 138 -11.55 -7.53 -11.76
C SER A 138 -11.88 -7.44 -13.25
N ILE A 139 -12.89 -6.65 -13.64
CA ILE A 139 -13.23 -6.43 -15.06
C ILE A 139 -12.05 -5.78 -15.79
N VAL A 140 -11.50 -4.71 -15.21
CA VAL A 140 -10.34 -4.00 -15.79
C VAL A 140 -9.13 -4.92 -15.89
N HIS A 141 -8.89 -5.76 -14.89
CA HIS A 141 -7.80 -6.73 -14.88
C HIS A 141 -7.97 -7.77 -15.98
N LEU A 142 -9.15 -8.38 -16.10
CA LEU A 142 -9.47 -9.36 -17.13
C LEU A 142 -9.42 -8.78 -18.55
N ALA A 143 -9.68 -7.47 -18.71
CA ALA A 143 -9.53 -6.75 -19.98
C ALA A 143 -8.07 -6.39 -20.34
N GLY A 144 -7.08 -6.83 -19.55
CA GLY A 144 -5.67 -6.55 -19.80
C GLY A 144 -5.17 -5.24 -19.19
N GLY A 145 -5.83 -4.77 -18.11
CA GLY A 145 -5.42 -3.60 -17.33
C GLY A 145 -5.96 -2.26 -17.82
N LYS A 146 -6.72 -2.24 -18.94
CA LYS A 146 -7.45 -1.08 -19.44
C LYS A 146 -8.68 -1.52 -20.22
N ILE A 147 -9.75 -0.73 -20.14
CA ILE A 147 -11.00 -0.99 -20.87
C ILE A 147 -11.67 0.34 -21.21
N PRO A 148 -12.32 0.48 -22.39
CA PRO A 148 -13.19 1.62 -22.66
C PRO A 148 -14.35 1.69 -21.66
N GLU A 149 -14.74 2.90 -21.27
CA GLU A 149 -15.81 3.13 -20.29
C GLU A 149 -17.15 2.50 -20.72
N GLU A 150 -17.53 2.65 -21.99
CA GLU A 150 -18.75 2.01 -22.53
C GLU A 150 -18.74 0.48 -22.40
N SER A 151 -17.57 -0.13 -22.59
CA SER A 151 -17.40 -1.58 -22.44
C SER A 151 -17.50 -1.99 -20.98
N LEU A 152 -16.94 -1.20 -20.06
CA LEU A 152 -17.10 -1.40 -18.61
C LEU A 152 -18.59 -1.35 -18.21
N PHE A 153 -19.32 -0.32 -18.65
CA PHE A 153 -20.75 -0.21 -18.38
C PHE A 153 -21.58 -1.32 -19.02
N SER A 154 -21.20 -1.82 -20.19
CA SER A 154 -21.82 -3.00 -20.80
C SER A 154 -21.66 -4.25 -19.92
N HIS A 155 -20.46 -4.48 -19.37
CA HIS A 155 -20.23 -5.57 -18.42
C HIS A 155 -21.03 -5.38 -17.11
N MET A 156 -21.12 -4.16 -16.61
CA MET A 156 -21.92 -3.83 -15.42
C MET A 156 -23.42 -4.06 -15.65
N ARG A 157 -23.94 -3.64 -16.80
CA ARG A 157 -25.35 -3.85 -17.19
C ARG A 157 -25.71 -5.34 -17.24
N ARG A 158 -24.78 -6.19 -17.72
CA ARG A 158 -24.96 -7.65 -17.70
C ARG A 158 -25.06 -8.25 -16.29
N MET A 159 -24.56 -7.55 -15.27
CA MET A 159 -24.68 -7.91 -13.86
C MET A 159 -25.88 -7.25 -13.17
N GLY A 160 -26.75 -6.56 -13.93
CA GLY A 160 -27.89 -5.82 -13.38
C GLY A 160 -27.54 -4.45 -12.81
N LEU A 161 -26.36 -3.91 -13.13
CA LEU A 161 -25.92 -2.58 -12.71
C LEU A 161 -26.05 -1.61 -13.89
N SER A 162 -27.20 -0.93 -13.99
CA SER A 162 -27.49 0.00 -15.09
C SER A 162 -27.17 1.46 -14.72
N GLU A 163 -26.60 2.23 -15.66
CA GLU A 163 -26.27 3.66 -15.45
C GLU A 163 -27.52 4.54 -15.29
N ASN A 164 -28.66 4.08 -15.84
CA ASN A 164 -29.91 4.81 -15.93
C ASN A 164 -30.86 4.52 -14.75
N GLU A 165 -30.55 3.53 -13.90
CA GLU A 165 -31.25 3.37 -12.63
C GLU A 165 -30.78 4.44 -11.66
N GLU A 166 -31.66 5.41 -11.41
CA GLU A 166 -31.38 6.53 -10.50
C GLU A 166 -31.11 6.08 -9.05
N SER A 167 -31.43 4.83 -8.69
CA SER A 167 -31.28 4.34 -7.32
C SER A 167 -31.15 2.80 -7.26
N HIS A 168 -29.93 2.26 -7.42
CA HIS A 168 -29.66 0.90 -6.90
C HIS A 168 -29.81 0.93 -5.37
N PRO A 169 -30.57 0.00 -4.75
CA PRO A 169 -30.94 0.09 -3.33
C PRO A 169 -29.75 0.13 -2.36
N ILE A 170 -28.59 -0.37 -2.79
CA ILE A 170 -27.36 -0.42 -1.97
C ILE A 170 -26.27 0.50 -2.49
N LEU A 171 -26.22 0.76 -3.81
CA LEU A 171 -25.10 1.47 -4.46
C LEU A 171 -25.50 2.87 -4.92
N GLY A 172 -26.78 3.22 -4.82
CA GLY A 172 -27.33 4.47 -5.32
C GLY A 172 -27.09 4.61 -6.82
N ASN A 173 -26.63 5.79 -7.23
CA ASN A 173 -26.25 6.06 -8.60
C ASN A 173 -24.89 5.41 -8.92
N ILE A 174 -24.90 4.51 -9.89
CA ILE A 174 -23.74 3.67 -10.23
C ILE A 174 -22.60 4.49 -10.84
N LYS A 175 -22.91 5.56 -11.58
CA LYS A 175 -21.92 6.46 -12.16
C LYS A 175 -21.21 7.25 -11.05
N LEU A 176 -21.98 7.81 -10.11
CA LEU A 176 -21.40 8.49 -8.94
C LEU A 176 -20.57 7.53 -8.08
N ALA A 177 -21.03 6.29 -7.89
CA ALA A 177 -20.25 5.28 -7.18
C ALA A 177 -18.91 4.99 -7.87
N LEU A 178 -18.89 4.91 -9.21
CA LEU A 178 -17.66 4.75 -9.98
C LEU A 178 -16.74 5.99 -9.87
N GLU A 179 -17.29 7.20 -9.95
CA GLU A 179 -16.55 8.45 -9.78
C GLU A 179 -15.92 8.57 -8.37
N LEU A 180 -16.64 8.14 -7.33
CA LEU A 180 -16.11 8.07 -5.98
C LEU A 180 -14.90 7.13 -5.88
N LEU A 181 -14.88 6.00 -6.60
CA LEU A 181 -13.70 5.13 -6.65
C LEU A 181 -12.49 5.81 -7.30
N VAL A 182 -12.72 6.71 -8.26
CA VAL A 182 -11.65 7.48 -8.89
C VAL A 182 -11.11 8.54 -7.93
N GLN A 183 -11.97 9.20 -7.15
CA GLN A 183 -11.59 10.24 -6.18
C GLN A 183 -10.91 9.70 -4.92
N GLN A 184 -11.12 8.43 -4.57
CA GLN A 184 -10.46 7.78 -3.43
C GLN A 184 -8.96 7.46 -3.68
N ARG A 185 -8.43 7.77 -4.88
CA ARG A 185 -7.00 7.72 -5.23
C ARG A 185 -6.33 9.08 -5.13
#